data_AF-A0A951F386-F1
#
_entry.id   AF-A0A951F386-F1
#
_cell.length_a   1.000
_cell.length_b   1.000
_cell.length_c   1.000
_cell.angle_alpha   90.00
_cell.angle_beta   90.00
_cell.angle_gamma   90.00
#
_symmetry.space_group_name_H-M   'P 1'
#
loop_
_entity.id
_entity.type
_entity.pdbx_description
1 polymer ?
#
loop_
_entity_poly.entity_id
_entity_poly.type
_entity_poly.pdbx_seq_one_letter_code
_entity_poly.pdbx_strand_id
1 'polypeptide(L)'
;MPGQTGPKTPGGKANSSQNARKHGLRSRQLIIGDERQEDFDRMAAGWREEFEVEGQAGETLLERVILGDWGLRRADRKCFEAEAILEEALALGRDEEEIQKQHAQVQLYLRYKTSAERSFYRAFYALRGLRKDKFKEELDLNKIRKEIEKTAREVVTGVHEEIRAERQRADTKPKALKTAEGTGTSRAKQLFQGQNAPKKMRKIAILDQWVEVEIQDGRTVTKLYPSNAGLIKEGQAMDPPPDLVYRRLSFPHGVPAEYRWAVGSSEGRMERGGIGTQRMTVDTWLDAIEREEASGTGHVGPTGVGNLPRPRERGGCDCEVCTQNRHAMERQVA
;
A
#
# COMPACT_ATOMS: atom_id res chain seq x y z
N MET A 1 -30.01 -38.92 18.19
CA MET A 1 -29.05 -38.73 19.30
C MET A 1 -29.51 -37.55 20.13
N PRO A 2 -29.96 -37.74 21.38
CA PRO A 2 -30.27 -36.62 22.27
C PRO A 2 -28.97 -35.83 22.52
N GLY A 3 -28.99 -34.52 22.29
CA GLY A 3 -27.81 -33.68 22.43
C GLY A 3 -27.24 -33.75 23.84
N GLN A 4 -25.93 -34.02 23.95
CA GLN A 4 -25.19 -33.85 25.21
C GLN A 4 -25.31 -32.38 25.62
N THR A 5 -26.27 -32.07 26.49
CA THR A 5 -26.37 -30.76 27.11
C THR A 5 -25.46 -30.74 28.33
N GLY A 6 -24.58 -29.75 28.39
CA GLY A 6 -23.70 -29.55 29.55
C GLY A 6 -24.49 -29.34 30.84
N PRO A 7 -23.84 -29.45 32.02
CA PRO A 7 -24.52 -29.37 33.31
C PRO A 7 -25.27 -28.05 33.50
N LYS A 8 -26.58 -28.15 33.75
CA LYS A 8 -27.48 -26.99 33.92
C LYS A 8 -27.65 -26.53 35.37
N THR A 9 -27.24 -27.36 36.34
CA THR A 9 -27.38 -27.05 37.77
C THR A 9 -26.13 -26.36 38.32
N PRO A 10 -26.25 -25.53 39.38
CA PRO A 10 -25.10 -24.92 40.06
C PRO A 10 -24.05 -25.96 40.51
N GLY A 11 -24.49 -27.08 41.10
CA GLY A 11 -23.60 -28.18 41.51
C GLY A 11 -22.90 -28.87 40.33
N GLY A 12 -23.61 -29.09 39.21
CA GLY A 12 -23.00 -29.66 38.01
C GLY A 12 -21.97 -28.72 37.37
N LYS A 13 -22.18 -27.40 37.42
CA LYS A 13 -21.20 -26.40 36.97
C LYS A 13 -19.98 -26.36 37.90
N ALA A 14 -20.18 -26.41 39.22
CA ALA A 14 -19.09 -26.46 40.20
C ALA A 14 -18.20 -27.71 39.98
N ASN A 15 -18.80 -28.89 39.83
CA ASN A 15 -18.05 -30.12 39.56
C ASN A 15 -17.32 -30.07 38.20
N SER A 16 -17.98 -29.54 37.16
CA SER A 16 -17.34 -29.35 35.86
C SER A 16 -16.17 -28.36 35.89
N SER A 17 -16.22 -27.35 36.76
CA SER A 17 -15.10 -26.40 36.95
C SER A 17 -13.88 -27.04 37.62
N GLN A 18 -14.09 -28.03 38.50
CA GLN A 18 -12.98 -28.77 39.14
C GLN A 18 -12.20 -29.64 38.15
N ASN A 19 -12.86 -30.16 37.09
CA ASN A 19 -12.16 -30.92 36.04
C ASN A 19 -11.08 -30.08 35.34
N ALA A 20 -11.27 -28.76 35.21
CA ALA A 20 -10.25 -27.87 34.64
C ALA A 20 -8.96 -27.85 35.49
N ARG A 21 -9.09 -27.99 36.82
CA ARG A 21 -7.97 -28.09 37.77
C ARG A 21 -7.37 -29.51 37.85
N LYS A 22 -8.16 -30.56 37.61
CA LYS A 22 -7.72 -31.96 37.80
C LYS A 22 -6.77 -32.45 36.71
N HIS A 23 -7.09 -32.20 35.44
CA HIS A 23 -6.31 -32.73 34.32
C HIS A 23 -5.79 -31.67 33.36
N GLY A 24 -6.11 -30.39 33.58
CA GLY A 24 -5.49 -29.27 32.85
C GLY A 24 -5.95 -29.05 31.40
N LEU A 25 -6.54 -30.04 30.74
CA LEU A 25 -7.01 -29.96 29.34
C LEU A 25 -8.17 -28.97 29.12
N ARG A 26 -8.78 -28.45 30.20
CA ARG A 26 -9.78 -27.38 30.17
C ARG A 26 -9.36 -26.17 31.00
N SER A 27 -8.08 -26.08 31.36
CA SER A 27 -7.56 -24.93 32.09
C SER A 27 -7.68 -23.67 31.24
N ARG A 28 -7.97 -22.55 31.91
CA ARG A 28 -7.88 -21.20 31.31
C ARG A 28 -6.47 -20.63 31.39
N GLN A 29 -5.61 -21.26 32.18
CA GLN A 29 -4.21 -20.88 32.31
C GLN A 29 -3.41 -21.48 31.15
N LEU A 30 -2.59 -20.66 30.51
CA LEU A 30 -1.80 -21.06 29.36
C LEU A 30 -0.75 -22.12 29.70
N ILE A 31 -0.05 -21.93 30.81
CA ILE A 31 0.99 -22.83 31.33
C ILE A 31 0.46 -23.48 32.62
N ILE A 32 0.52 -24.80 32.70
CA ILE A 32 0.01 -25.56 33.85
C ILE A 32 1.02 -26.61 34.34
N GLY A 33 0.98 -26.92 35.64
CA GLY A 33 1.80 -27.99 36.21
C GLY A 33 3.29 -27.74 36.03
N ASP A 34 3.95 -28.69 35.37
CA ASP A 34 5.38 -28.73 35.04
C ASP A 34 5.72 -28.15 33.67
N GLU A 35 4.74 -27.59 32.95
CA GLU A 35 4.98 -26.92 31.68
C GLU A 35 5.85 -25.66 31.84
N ARG A 36 6.73 -25.42 30.87
CA ARG A 36 7.63 -24.26 30.88
C ARG A 36 7.16 -23.21 29.89
N GLN A 37 7.12 -21.96 30.34
CA GLN A 37 6.82 -20.79 29.50
C GLN A 37 7.78 -20.73 28.29
N GLU A 38 9.06 -21.02 28.49
CA GLU A 38 10.08 -21.00 27.44
C GLU A 38 9.80 -22.00 26.30
N ASP A 39 9.21 -23.16 26.60
CA ASP A 39 8.86 -24.15 25.58
C ASP A 39 7.68 -23.70 24.74
N PHE A 40 6.69 -23.04 25.38
CA PHE A 40 5.60 -22.39 24.67
C PHE A 40 6.13 -21.25 23.80
N ASP A 41 6.98 -20.38 24.34
CA ASP A 41 7.51 -19.22 23.62
C ASP A 41 8.34 -19.65 22.41
N ARG A 42 9.17 -20.70 22.54
CA ARG A 42 9.94 -21.27 21.43
C ARG A 42 9.04 -21.82 20.33
N MET A 43 7.98 -22.56 20.71
CA MET A 43 7.00 -23.08 19.75
C MET A 43 6.23 -21.95 19.07
N ALA A 44 5.79 -20.96 19.83
CA ALA A 44 5.05 -19.80 19.34
C ALA A 44 5.92 -18.93 18.40
N ALA A 45 7.20 -18.76 18.71
CA ALA A 45 8.16 -18.06 17.87
C ALA A 45 8.31 -18.75 16.51
N GLY A 46 8.42 -20.09 16.48
CA GLY A 46 8.48 -20.84 15.22
C GLY A 46 7.25 -20.64 14.34
N TRP A 47 6.05 -20.63 14.92
CA TRP A 47 4.82 -20.32 14.18
C TRP A 47 4.79 -18.89 13.63
N ARG A 48 5.27 -17.91 14.40
CA ARG A 48 5.34 -16.51 13.96
C ARG A 48 6.40 -16.27 12.88
N GLU A 49 7.50 -17.02 12.91
CA GLU A 49 8.53 -16.97 11.87
C GLU A 49 8.05 -17.59 10.55
N GLU A 50 7.29 -18.70 10.62
CA GLU A 50 6.78 -19.38 9.43
C GLU A 50 5.65 -18.58 8.73
N PHE A 51 4.87 -17.83 9.51
CA PHE A 51 3.70 -17.10 9.01
C PHE A 51 3.84 -15.59 9.20
N GLU A 52 4.20 -14.91 8.13
CA GLU A 52 4.02 -13.46 8.01
C GLU A 52 2.53 -13.16 7.77
N VAL A 53 1.86 -12.61 8.78
CA VAL A 53 0.44 -12.26 8.72
C VAL A 53 0.27 -10.76 8.86
N GLU A 54 -0.58 -10.18 8.02
CA GLU A 54 -0.96 -8.78 8.14
C GLU A 54 -2.44 -8.65 8.48
N GLY A 55 -2.75 -7.75 9.41
CA GLY A 55 -4.10 -7.37 9.78
C GLY A 55 -4.74 -8.31 10.81
N GLN A 56 -5.78 -7.79 11.46
CA GLN A 56 -6.41 -8.42 12.64
C GLN A 56 -6.85 -9.87 12.43
N ALA A 57 -7.36 -10.21 11.25
CA ALA A 57 -7.85 -11.56 10.95
C ALA A 57 -6.72 -12.59 10.92
N GLY A 58 -5.58 -12.23 10.30
CA GLY A 58 -4.39 -13.10 10.23
C GLY A 58 -3.80 -13.32 11.61
N GLU A 59 -3.58 -12.23 12.36
CA GLU A 59 -3.07 -12.28 13.74
C GLU A 59 -3.93 -13.15 14.66
N THR A 60 -5.25 -12.99 14.58
CA THR A 60 -6.20 -13.78 15.40
C THR A 60 -6.15 -15.27 15.04
N LEU A 61 -6.01 -15.61 13.75
CA LEU A 61 -5.90 -16.99 13.31
C LEU A 61 -4.56 -17.61 13.70
N LEU A 62 -3.47 -16.87 13.57
CA LEU A 62 -2.13 -17.31 13.98
C LEU A 62 -2.09 -17.59 15.49
N GLU A 63 -2.61 -16.69 16.31
CA GLU A 63 -2.69 -16.92 17.76
C GLU A 63 -3.54 -18.15 18.11
N ARG A 64 -4.65 -18.39 17.38
CA ARG A 64 -5.45 -19.61 17.54
C ARG A 64 -4.70 -20.87 17.14
N VAL A 65 -3.84 -20.82 16.13
CA VAL A 65 -2.97 -21.94 15.73
C VAL A 65 -1.97 -22.23 16.84
N ILE A 66 -1.29 -21.21 17.36
CA ILE A 66 -0.31 -21.33 18.45
C ILE A 66 -0.95 -21.96 19.68
N LEU A 67 -2.07 -21.41 20.15
CA LEU A 67 -2.79 -21.94 21.31
C LEU A 67 -3.36 -23.35 21.04
N GLY A 68 -3.79 -23.62 19.82
CA GLY A 68 -4.28 -24.91 19.37
C GLY A 68 -3.20 -25.99 19.38
N ASP A 69 -2.00 -25.69 18.86
CA ASP A 69 -0.84 -26.59 18.86
C ASP A 69 -0.40 -26.91 20.29
N TRP A 70 -0.27 -25.87 21.13
CA TRP A 70 0.06 -26.06 22.54
C TRP A 70 -0.95 -26.98 23.26
N GLY A 71 -2.25 -26.73 23.05
CA GLY A 71 -3.31 -27.53 23.62
C GLY A 71 -3.32 -28.97 23.11
N LEU A 72 -3.02 -29.18 21.82
CA LEU A 72 -2.90 -30.51 21.22
C LEU A 72 -1.72 -31.29 21.81
N ARG A 73 -0.52 -30.68 21.88
CA ARG A 73 0.66 -31.29 22.49
C ARG A 73 0.43 -31.68 23.95
N ARG A 74 -0.29 -30.84 24.70
CA ARG A 74 -0.71 -31.16 26.07
C ARG A 74 -1.64 -32.38 26.11
N ALA A 75 -2.62 -32.43 25.22
CA ALA A 75 -3.53 -33.57 25.14
C ALA A 75 -2.81 -34.86 24.76
N ASP A 76 -1.85 -34.78 23.83
CA ASP A 76 -0.98 -35.90 23.46
C ASP A 76 -0.17 -36.41 24.66
N ARG A 77 0.51 -35.52 25.39
CA ARG A 77 1.25 -35.89 26.62
C ARG A 77 0.34 -36.62 27.61
N LYS A 78 -0.86 -36.10 27.87
CA LYS A 78 -1.81 -36.72 28.80
C LYS A 78 -2.33 -38.08 28.31
N CYS A 79 -2.55 -38.24 27.00
CA CYS A 79 -2.88 -39.54 26.42
C CYS A 79 -1.74 -40.54 26.66
N PHE A 80 -0.50 -40.17 26.30
CA PHE A 80 0.65 -41.06 26.44
C PHE A 80 0.92 -41.45 27.89
N GLU A 81 0.84 -40.50 28.83
CA GLU A 81 0.95 -40.76 30.26
C GLU A 81 -0.11 -41.77 30.73
N ALA A 82 -1.38 -41.61 30.32
CA ALA A 82 -2.44 -42.52 30.73
C ALA A 82 -2.32 -43.91 30.09
N GLU A 83 -1.88 -43.98 28.83
CA GLU A 83 -1.60 -45.25 28.15
C GLU A 83 -0.46 -46.01 28.84
N ALA A 84 0.62 -45.30 29.23
CA ALA A 84 1.73 -45.90 29.97
C ALA A 84 1.30 -46.44 31.35
N ILE A 85 0.47 -45.69 32.09
CA ILE A 85 -0.06 -46.14 33.39
C ILE A 85 -0.96 -47.36 33.23
N LEU A 86 -1.79 -47.41 32.19
CA LEU A 86 -2.64 -48.57 31.90
C LEU A 86 -1.79 -49.80 31.60
N GLU A 87 -0.77 -49.66 30.75
CA GLU A 87 0.16 -50.75 30.42
C GLU A 87 0.90 -51.28 31.66
N GLU A 88 1.37 -50.38 32.52
CA GLU A 88 2.01 -50.76 33.78
C GLU A 88 1.04 -51.50 34.73
N ALA A 89 -0.21 -51.02 34.84
CA ALA A 89 -1.22 -51.67 35.67
C ALA A 89 -1.55 -53.09 35.18
N LEU A 90 -1.62 -53.28 33.85
CA LEU A 90 -1.79 -54.59 33.23
C LEU A 90 -0.58 -55.50 33.50
N ALA A 91 0.64 -54.99 33.33
CA ALA A 91 1.88 -55.75 33.55
C ALA A 91 2.05 -56.19 35.01
N LEU A 92 1.61 -55.36 35.97
CA LEU A 92 1.65 -55.66 37.40
C LEU A 92 0.49 -56.55 37.86
N GLY A 93 -0.42 -56.95 36.97
CA GLY A 93 -1.58 -57.77 37.32
C GLY A 93 -2.48 -57.12 38.35
N ARG A 94 -2.71 -55.79 38.23
CA ARG A 94 -3.65 -55.07 39.09
C ARG A 94 -5.07 -55.64 38.94
N ASP A 95 -5.92 -55.38 39.92
CA ASP A 95 -7.31 -55.83 39.86
C ASP A 95 -8.09 -55.19 38.71
N GLU A 96 -9.19 -55.84 38.33
CA GLU A 96 -10.05 -55.42 37.21
C GLU A 96 -10.62 -54.00 37.43
N GLU A 97 -10.89 -53.61 38.67
CA GLU A 97 -11.44 -52.28 38.98
C GLU A 97 -10.45 -51.17 38.64
N GLU A 98 -9.19 -51.32 39.04
CA GLU A 98 -8.14 -50.35 38.73
C GLU A 98 -7.85 -50.32 37.21
N ILE A 99 -7.81 -51.47 36.54
CA ILE A 99 -7.63 -51.54 35.08
C ILE A 99 -8.76 -50.78 34.36
N GLN A 100 -10.03 -51.01 34.74
CA GLN A 100 -11.18 -50.33 34.15
C GLN A 100 -11.12 -48.81 34.35
N LYS A 101 -10.69 -48.36 35.53
CA LYS A 101 -10.51 -46.95 35.85
C LYS A 101 -9.41 -46.30 34.98
N GLN A 102 -8.27 -46.96 34.78
CA GLN A 102 -7.21 -46.45 33.91
C GLN A 102 -7.63 -46.46 32.44
N HIS A 103 -8.33 -47.50 31.99
CA HIS A 103 -8.91 -47.54 30.65
C HIS A 103 -9.90 -46.37 30.42
N ALA A 104 -10.77 -46.08 31.39
CA ALA A 104 -11.68 -44.93 31.33
C ALA A 104 -10.93 -43.58 31.25
N GLN A 105 -9.78 -43.48 31.91
CA GLN A 105 -8.92 -42.29 31.88
C GLN A 105 -8.27 -42.08 30.50
N VAL A 106 -7.78 -43.14 29.86
CA VAL A 106 -7.30 -43.13 28.47
C VAL A 106 -8.41 -42.66 27.52
N GLN A 107 -9.61 -43.26 27.63
CA GLN A 107 -10.75 -42.89 26.80
C GLN A 107 -11.18 -41.43 27.00
N LEU A 108 -11.03 -40.87 28.20
CA LEU A 108 -11.28 -39.46 28.45
C LEU A 108 -10.27 -38.57 27.72
N TYR A 109 -8.98 -38.87 27.82
CA TYR A 109 -7.93 -38.07 27.19
C TYR A 109 -7.94 -38.17 25.68
N LEU A 110 -8.23 -39.34 25.10
CA LEU A 110 -8.43 -39.50 23.66
C LEU A 110 -9.52 -38.57 23.13
N ARG A 111 -10.64 -38.44 23.84
CA ARG A 111 -11.72 -37.50 23.46
C ARG A 111 -11.25 -36.04 23.48
N TYR A 112 -10.45 -35.65 24.47
CA TYR A 112 -9.89 -34.31 24.53
C TYR A 112 -8.84 -34.06 23.45
N LYS A 113 -7.98 -35.04 23.17
CA LYS A 113 -7.02 -35.01 22.05
C LYS A 113 -7.75 -34.78 20.73
N THR A 114 -8.76 -35.59 20.41
CA THR A 114 -9.56 -35.40 19.19
C THR A 114 -10.18 -34.01 19.11
N SER A 115 -10.65 -33.45 20.23
CA SER A 115 -11.20 -32.09 20.26
C SER A 115 -10.12 -31.02 20.03
N ALA A 116 -8.94 -31.16 20.65
CA ALA A 116 -7.82 -30.25 20.48
C ALA A 116 -7.28 -30.28 19.05
N GLU A 117 -7.12 -31.49 18.49
CA GLU A 117 -6.68 -31.74 17.13
C GLU A 117 -7.61 -31.08 16.11
N ARG A 118 -8.92 -31.28 16.25
CA ARG A 118 -9.92 -30.61 15.39
C ARG A 118 -9.85 -29.09 15.50
N SER A 119 -9.61 -28.56 16.69
CA SER A 119 -9.48 -27.10 16.90
C SER A 119 -8.23 -26.56 16.21
N PHE A 120 -7.09 -27.25 16.37
CA PHE A 120 -5.83 -26.91 15.72
C PHE A 120 -5.98 -26.92 14.19
N TYR A 121 -6.41 -28.03 13.60
CA TYR A 121 -6.51 -28.13 12.14
C TYR A 121 -7.51 -27.13 11.56
N ARG A 122 -8.63 -26.84 12.24
CA ARG A 122 -9.57 -25.80 11.80
C ARG A 122 -8.90 -24.43 11.74
N ALA A 123 -8.15 -24.05 12.78
CA ALA A 123 -7.43 -22.78 12.79
C ALA A 123 -6.32 -22.75 11.74
N PHE A 124 -5.55 -23.84 11.62
CA PHE A 124 -4.43 -23.95 10.68
C PHE A 124 -4.90 -23.86 9.22
N TYR A 125 -5.95 -24.59 8.85
CA TYR A 125 -6.49 -24.52 7.50
C TYR A 125 -7.16 -23.18 7.21
N ALA A 126 -7.79 -22.53 8.20
CA ALA A 126 -8.32 -21.18 8.03
C ALA A 126 -7.19 -20.16 7.78
N LEU A 127 -6.09 -20.24 8.55
CA LEU A 127 -4.90 -19.39 8.35
C LEU A 127 -4.29 -19.59 6.96
N ARG A 128 -4.10 -20.85 6.55
CA ARG A 128 -3.59 -21.20 5.22
C ARG A 128 -4.54 -20.73 4.10
N GLY A 129 -5.85 -20.81 4.34
CA GLY A 129 -6.88 -20.30 3.43
C GLY A 129 -6.74 -18.79 3.23
N LEU A 130 -6.65 -18.02 4.32
CA LEU A 130 -6.48 -16.58 4.26
C LEU A 130 -5.20 -16.17 3.50
N ARG A 131 -4.09 -16.88 3.72
CA ARG A 131 -2.84 -16.65 2.96
C ARG A 131 -3.02 -16.89 1.46
N LYS A 132 -3.75 -17.95 1.09
CA LYS A 132 -4.05 -18.28 -0.31
C LYS A 132 -4.96 -17.22 -0.94
N ASP A 133 -5.96 -16.74 -0.21
CA ASP A 133 -6.88 -15.73 -0.69
C ASP A 133 -6.16 -14.40 -0.95
N LYS A 134 -5.30 -13.94 -0.03
CA LYS A 134 -4.46 -12.76 -0.24
C LYS A 134 -3.56 -12.88 -1.47
N PHE A 135 -2.89 -14.02 -1.64
CA PHE A 135 -2.05 -14.26 -2.81
C PHE A 135 -2.86 -14.21 -4.12
N LYS A 136 -4.08 -14.76 -4.10
CA LYS A 136 -4.97 -14.72 -5.26
C LYS A 136 -5.44 -13.29 -5.55
N GLU A 137 -5.83 -12.53 -4.53
CA GLU A 137 -6.19 -11.11 -4.68
C GLU A 137 -5.04 -10.31 -5.30
N GLU A 138 -3.81 -10.50 -4.83
CA GLU A 138 -2.63 -9.84 -5.39
C GLU A 138 -2.40 -10.23 -6.86
N LEU A 139 -2.54 -11.52 -7.19
CA LEU A 139 -2.42 -11.99 -8.57
C LEU A 139 -3.51 -11.37 -9.47
N ASP A 140 -4.75 -11.30 -8.99
CA ASP A 140 -5.86 -10.74 -9.74
C ASP A 140 -5.72 -9.22 -9.91
N LEU A 141 -5.24 -8.50 -8.89
CA LEU A 141 -4.87 -7.08 -9.00
C LEU A 141 -3.75 -6.87 -10.03
N ASN A 142 -2.76 -7.75 -10.07
CA ASN A 142 -1.68 -7.70 -11.05
C ASN A 142 -2.18 -7.97 -12.48
N LYS A 143 -3.13 -8.89 -12.66
CA LYS A 143 -3.79 -9.11 -13.96
C LYS A 143 -4.57 -7.86 -14.39
N ILE A 144 -5.40 -7.29 -13.51
CA ILE A 144 -6.16 -6.07 -13.80
C ILE A 144 -5.21 -4.94 -14.18
N ARG A 145 -4.10 -4.76 -13.46
CA ARG A 145 -3.07 -3.77 -13.78
C ARG A 145 -2.51 -3.98 -15.20
N LYS A 146 -2.18 -5.21 -15.58
CA LYS A 146 -1.68 -5.55 -16.92
C LYS A 146 -2.73 -5.31 -18.01
N GLU A 147 -4.00 -5.63 -17.76
CA GLU A 147 -5.07 -5.35 -18.71
C GLU A 147 -5.29 -3.84 -18.89
N ILE A 148 -5.28 -3.06 -17.80
CA ILE A 148 -5.35 -1.60 -17.88
C ILE A 148 -4.18 -1.04 -18.70
N GLU A 149 -2.96 -1.53 -18.45
CA GLU A 149 -1.78 -1.10 -19.20
C GLU A 149 -1.87 -1.48 -20.68
N LYS A 150 -2.35 -2.69 -20.99
CA LYS A 150 -2.57 -3.15 -22.36
C LYS A 150 -3.62 -2.30 -23.07
N THR A 151 -4.79 -2.08 -22.46
CA THR A 151 -5.83 -1.21 -23.03
C THR A 151 -5.33 0.22 -23.21
N ALA A 152 -4.55 0.75 -22.26
CA ALA A 152 -3.93 2.06 -22.41
C ALA A 152 -2.99 2.11 -23.63
N ARG A 153 -2.16 1.07 -23.82
CA ARG A 153 -1.30 0.94 -25.01
C ARG A 153 -2.11 0.86 -26.30
N GLU A 154 -3.17 0.04 -26.34
CA GLU A 154 -4.05 -0.12 -27.50
C GLU A 154 -4.76 1.19 -27.88
N VAL A 155 -5.27 1.93 -26.89
CA VAL A 155 -5.87 3.25 -27.10
C VAL A 155 -4.82 4.23 -27.66
N VAL A 156 -3.62 4.24 -27.09
CA VAL A 156 -2.51 5.06 -27.59
C VAL A 156 -2.19 4.68 -29.04
N THR A 157 -2.04 3.40 -29.38
CA THR A 157 -1.76 2.97 -30.75
C THR A 157 -2.89 3.32 -31.72
N GLY A 158 -4.15 3.14 -31.32
CA GLY A 158 -5.31 3.50 -32.15
C GLY A 158 -5.36 4.99 -32.47
N VAL A 159 -5.09 5.83 -31.46
CA VAL A 159 -4.96 7.29 -31.67
C VAL A 159 -3.81 7.61 -32.64
N HIS A 160 -2.66 6.94 -32.51
CA HIS A 160 -1.54 7.13 -33.45
C HIS A 160 -1.90 6.72 -34.89
N GLU A 161 -2.63 5.62 -35.07
CA GLU A 161 -3.07 5.15 -36.39
C GLU A 161 -4.11 6.10 -37.01
N GLU A 162 -5.08 6.59 -36.24
CA GLU A 162 -6.04 7.61 -36.69
C GLU A 162 -5.34 8.91 -37.13
N ILE A 163 -4.41 9.41 -36.31
CA ILE A 163 -3.60 10.59 -36.64
C ILE A 163 -2.82 10.34 -37.94
N ARG A 164 -2.24 9.15 -38.12
CA ARG A 164 -1.50 8.80 -39.34
C ARG A 164 -2.42 8.76 -40.57
N ALA A 165 -3.62 8.21 -40.44
CA ALA A 165 -4.61 8.16 -41.52
C ALA A 165 -5.12 9.55 -41.90
N GLU A 166 -5.36 10.44 -40.93
CA GLU A 166 -5.75 11.84 -41.20
C GLU A 166 -4.64 12.62 -41.93
N ARG A 167 -3.37 12.43 -41.55
CA ARG A 167 -2.22 13.05 -42.25
C ARG A 167 -2.17 12.63 -43.72
N GLN A 168 -2.34 11.34 -44.00
CA GLN A 168 -2.37 10.83 -45.39
C GLN A 168 -3.54 11.39 -46.21
N ARG A 169 -4.71 11.59 -45.59
CA ARG A 169 -5.87 12.26 -46.23
C ARG A 169 -5.65 13.76 -46.46
N ALA A 170 -4.84 14.42 -45.64
CA ALA A 170 -4.50 15.83 -45.80
C ALA A 170 -3.47 16.06 -46.92
N ASP A 171 -2.48 15.17 -47.05
CA ASP A 171 -1.45 15.23 -48.09
C ASP A 171 -1.98 14.94 -49.51
N THR A 172 -3.15 14.33 -49.62
CA THR A 172 -3.82 14.03 -50.91
C THR A 172 -4.70 15.18 -51.43
N LYS A 173 -4.87 16.28 -50.67
CA LYS A 173 -5.60 17.48 -51.15
C LYS A 173 -4.66 18.45 -51.88
N PRO A 174 -5.08 19.08 -53.00
CA PRO A 174 -4.20 19.99 -53.75
C PRO A 174 -3.87 21.25 -52.94
N LYS A 175 -2.58 21.58 -52.85
CA LYS A 175 -2.04 22.69 -52.07
C LYS A 175 -2.35 24.04 -52.75
N ALA A 176 -3.21 24.86 -52.15
CA ALA A 176 -3.33 26.27 -52.49
C ALA A 176 -2.21 27.06 -51.80
N LEU A 177 -1.49 27.86 -52.59
CA LEU A 177 -0.37 28.71 -52.19
C LEU A 177 -0.86 29.96 -51.44
N LYS A 178 0.01 30.51 -50.57
CA LYS A 178 0.04 31.85 -49.91
C LYS A 178 -0.07 31.76 -48.38
N THR A 179 0.58 32.57 -47.55
CA THR A 179 1.70 33.53 -47.67
C THR A 179 2.27 33.68 -46.25
N ALA A 180 3.56 33.97 -46.12
CA ALA A 180 4.24 34.13 -44.85
C ALA A 180 3.94 35.51 -44.22
N GLU A 181 3.48 35.53 -42.97
CA GLU A 181 3.61 36.66 -42.06
C GLU A 181 4.06 36.15 -40.68
N GLY A 182 5.15 36.72 -40.19
CA GLY A 182 5.87 36.28 -39.00
C GLY A 182 5.30 36.80 -37.69
N THR A 183 5.30 35.93 -36.68
CA THR A 183 5.49 36.29 -35.27
C THR A 183 6.43 35.24 -34.68
N GLY A 184 7.49 35.68 -33.99
CA GLY A 184 8.60 34.84 -33.55
C GLY A 184 8.15 33.59 -32.77
N THR A 185 8.67 32.43 -33.15
CA THR A 185 8.39 31.14 -32.51
C THR A 185 9.06 31.10 -31.13
N SER A 186 8.29 30.99 -30.03
CA SER A 186 8.84 30.91 -28.66
C SER A 186 9.79 29.70 -28.48
N ARG A 187 10.68 29.75 -27.49
CA ARG A 187 11.67 28.70 -27.24
C ARG A 187 10.99 27.35 -26.95
N ALA A 188 9.89 27.35 -26.21
CA ALA A 188 9.09 26.14 -26.00
C ALA A 188 8.59 25.55 -27.33
N LYS A 189 8.11 26.39 -28.26
CA LYS A 189 7.71 25.94 -29.60
C LYS A 189 8.89 25.47 -30.46
N GLN A 190 10.10 25.94 -30.20
CA GLN A 190 11.32 25.45 -30.87
C GLN A 190 11.76 24.10 -30.31
N LEU A 191 11.70 23.93 -28.99
CA LEU A 191 12.19 22.75 -28.29
C LEU A 191 11.21 21.56 -28.33
N PHE A 192 9.91 21.83 -28.34
CA PHE A 192 8.83 20.82 -28.26
C PHE A 192 8.02 20.75 -29.55
N GLN A 193 8.69 20.79 -30.70
CA GLN A 193 8.06 21.05 -31.99
C GLN A 193 7.28 19.81 -32.51
N GLY A 194 5.95 19.88 -32.51
CA GLY A 194 5.04 18.84 -33.01
C GLY A 194 3.72 19.45 -33.55
N GLN A 195 3.65 19.57 -34.88
CA GLN A 195 2.50 19.78 -35.79
C GLN A 195 1.34 20.75 -35.44
N ASN A 196 0.99 21.56 -36.45
CA ASN A 196 -0.09 22.55 -36.46
C ASN A 196 -1.48 21.94 -36.33
N ALA A 197 -2.01 21.82 -35.11
CA ALA A 197 -3.45 21.66 -34.93
C ALA A 197 -4.10 22.99 -34.53
N PRO A 198 -5.31 23.27 -35.02
CA PRO A 198 -6.03 24.50 -34.69
C PRO A 198 -6.31 24.59 -33.18
N LYS A 199 -5.93 25.71 -32.57
CA LYS A 199 -6.01 26.00 -31.11
C LYS A 199 -7.41 25.86 -30.48
N LYS A 200 -8.48 25.76 -31.27
CA LYS A 200 -9.86 25.91 -30.76
C LYS A 200 -10.42 24.68 -30.03
N MET A 201 -9.72 23.54 -29.92
CA MET A 201 -10.30 22.31 -29.36
C MET A 201 -9.35 21.32 -28.63
N ARG A 202 -8.18 21.71 -28.10
CA ARG A 202 -7.29 20.77 -27.37
C ARG A 202 -7.42 20.85 -25.84
N LYS A 203 -7.41 19.68 -25.16
CA LYS A 203 -7.18 19.57 -23.71
C LYS A 203 -5.75 20.04 -23.42
N ILE A 204 -5.57 20.95 -22.45
CA ILE A 204 -4.27 21.48 -22.04
C ILE A 204 -3.33 20.33 -21.66
N ALA A 205 -2.20 20.21 -22.38
CA ALA A 205 -1.19 19.20 -22.16
C ALA A 205 -0.20 19.64 -21.08
N ILE A 206 0.13 18.74 -20.17
CA ILE A 206 0.89 19.05 -18.95
C ILE A 206 2.03 18.06 -18.80
N LEU A 207 3.24 18.58 -18.60
CA LEU A 207 4.36 17.81 -18.04
C LEU A 207 4.27 17.83 -16.52
N ASP A 208 4.26 16.67 -15.87
CA ASP A 208 4.22 16.54 -14.42
C ASP A 208 5.58 16.06 -13.92
N GLN A 209 6.17 16.76 -12.96
CA GLN A 209 7.46 16.44 -12.36
C GLN A 209 7.30 16.38 -10.85
N TRP A 210 7.70 15.26 -10.25
CA TRP A 210 7.77 15.12 -8.81
C TRP A 210 9.11 15.65 -8.28
N VAL A 211 9.04 16.44 -7.21
CA VAL A 211 10.20 17.05 -6.56
C VAL A 211 10.16 16.69 -5.09
N GLU A 212 11.16 15.96 -4.62
CA GLU A 212 11.29 15.59 -3.21
C GLU A 212 12.33 16.50 -2.55
N VAL A 213 11.95 17.13 -1.45
CA VAL A 213 12.79 18.07 -0.71
C VAL A 213 12.88 17.61 0.74
N GLU A 214 14.06 17.12 1.12
CA GLU A 214 14.33 16.58 2.45
C GLU A 214 15.34 17.43 3.21
N ILE A 215 15.28 17.39 4.54
CA ILE A 215 16.31 17.94 5.41
C ILE A 215 17.11 16.75 5.96
N GLN A 216 18.32 16.56 5.45
CA GLN A 216 19.24 15.51 5.87
C GLN A 216 20.43 16.17 6.59
N ASP A 217 20.66 15.81 7.86
CA ASP A 217 21.74 16.38 8.68
C ASP A 217 21.76 17.92 8.69
N GLY A 218 20.58 18.54 8.72
CA GLY A 218 20.42 20.00 8.69
C GLY A 218 20.69 20.66 7.33
N ARG A 219 20.91 19.86 6.27
CA ARG A 219 21.08 20.33 4.89
C ARG A 219 19.90 19.94 4.03
N THR A 220 19.50 20.84 3.14
CA THR A 220 18.44 20.55 2.18
C THR A 220 18.97 19.68 1.05
N VAL A 221 18.22 18.64 0.72
CA VAL A 221 18.48 17.75 -0.41
C VAL A 221 17.26 17.78 -1.32
N THR A 222 17.48 18.08 -2.59
CA THR A 222 16.41 18.17 -3.61
C THR A 222 16.63 17.10 -4.66
N LYS A 223 15.59 16.30 -4.93
CA LYS A 223 15.61 15.26 -5.97
C LYS A 223 14.45 15.45 -6.94
N LEU A 224 14.74 15.28 -8.23
CA LEU A 224 13.79 15.48 -9.33
C LEU A 224 13.47 14.15 -10.00
N TYR A 225 12.18 13.88 -10.17
CA TYR A 225 11.66 12.66 -10.80
C TYR A 225 10.59 13.01 -11.86
N PRO A 226 10.92 12.89 -13.16
CA PRO A 226 12.25 12.69 -13.73
C PRO A 226 13.16 13.91 -13.52
N SER A 227 14.46 13.79 -13.83
CA SER A 227 15.37 14.95 -13.89
C SER A 227 14.89 15.97 -14.94
N ASN A 228 15.36 17.22 -14.89
CA ASN A 228 14.97 18.23 -15.90
C ASN A 228 15.25 17.75 -17.34
N ALA A 229 16.41 17.12 -17.58
CA ALA A 229 16.74 16.53 -18.88
C ALA A 229 15.81 15.37 -19.27
N GLY A 230 15.39 14.55 -18.30
CA GLY A 230 14.40 13.50 -18.51
C GLY A 230 13.03 14.07 -18.87
N LEU A 231 12.59 15.12 -18.17
CA LEU A 231 11.32 15.81 -18.43
C LEU A 231 11.29 16.47 -19.82
N ILE A 232 12.43 17.02 -20.29
CA ILE A 232 12.55 17.52 -21.67
C ILE A 232 12.32 16.39 -22.68
N LYS A 233 12.95 15.22 -22.48
CA LYS A 233 12.77 14.07 -23.39
C LYS A 233 11.33 13.59 -23.42
N GLU A 234 10.67 13.54 -22.26
CA GLU A 234 9.24 13.22 -22.17
C GLU A 234 8.40 14.23 -22.94
N GLY A 235 8.66 15.53 -22.76
CA GLY A 235 7.95 16.59 -23.47
C GLY A 235 8.14 16.54 -24.98
N GLN A 236 9.32 16.17 -25.46
CA GLN A 236 9.60 16.01 -26.89
C GLN A 236 8.83 14.84 -27.51
N ALA A 237 8.43 13.85 -26.71
CA ALA A 237 7.63 12.71 -27.15
C ALA A 237 6.11 12.95 -27.03
N MET A 238 5.67 14.07 -26.44
CA MET A 238 4.25 14.38 -26.27
C MET A 238 3.59 14.86 -27.58
N ASP A 239 2.39 14.35 -27.87
CA ASP A 239 1.47 14.88 -28.87
C ASP A 239 0.06 15.01 -28.25
N PRO A 240 -0.48 16.22 -28.05
CA PRO A 240 0.10 17.51 -28.42
C PRO A 240 1.30 17.89 -27.53
N PRO A 241 2.17 18.81 -28.01
CA PRO A 241 3.27 19.31 -27.20
C PRO A 241 2.74 19.97 -25.90
N PRO A 242 3.56 19.97 -24.83
CA PRO A 242 3.12 20.48 -23.54
C PRO A 242 2.81 21.98 -23.58
N ASP A 243 1.72 22.37 -22.94
CA ASP A 243 1.34 23.76 -22.71
C ASP A 243 1.88 24.26 -21.37
N LEU A 244 1.86 23.39 -20.33
CA LEU A 244 2.21 23.72 -18.96
C LEU A 244 3.17 22.69 -18.35
N VAL A 245 3.92 23.12 -17.34
CA VAL A 245 4.71 22.25 -16.46
C VAL A 245 4.18 22.37 -15.05
N TYR A 246 3.90 21.23 -14.43
CA TYR A 246 3.45 21.08 -13.05
C TYR A 246 4.57 20.40 -12.26
N ARG A 247 5.11 21.10 -11.26
CA ARG A 247 6.03 20.52 -10.27
C ARG A 247 5.28 20.26 -8.97
N ARG A 248 5.27 19.01 -8.51
CA ARG A 248 4.70 18.60 -7.22
C ARG A 248 5.83 18.48 -6.22
N LEU A 249 5.87 19.41 -5.26
CA LEU A 249 6.92 19.46 -4.25
C LEU A 249 6.46 18.70 -3.01
N SER A 250 7.24 17.74 -2.55
CA SER A 250 7.01 16.99 -1.32
C SER A 250 8.01 17.40 -0.26
N PHE A 251 7.51 17.74 0.92
CA PHE A 251 8.29 18.15 2.10
C PHE A 251 7.94 17.22 3.27
N PRO A 252 8.56 16.03 3.38
CA PRO A 252 8.20 15.04 4.40
C PRO A 252 8.56 15.46 5.83
N HIS A 253 9.54 16.36 6.02
CA HIS A 253 10.13 16.68 7.33
C HIS A 253 10.18 18.19 7.63
N GLY A 254 9.23 18.94 7.11
CA GLY A 254 9.26 20.41 7.17
C GLY A 254 9.76 21.03 5.86
N VAL A 255 9.50 22.32 5.69
CA VAL A 255 9.88 23.09 4.50
C VAL A 255 11.13 23.90 4.81
N PRO A 256 12.26 23.66 4.10
CA PRO A 256 13.47 24.46 4.25
C PRO A 256 13.25 25.96 3.94
N ALA A 257 14.10 26.82 4.49
CA ALA A 257 13.94 28.27 4.38
C ALA A 257 13.98 28.79 2.93
N GLU A 258 14.82 28.19 2.10
CA GLU A 258 14.96 28.44 0.66
C GLU A 258 13.73 27.99 -0.15
N TYR A 259 12.89 27.11 0.43
CA TYR A 259 11.61 26.67 -0.15
C TYR A 259 10.40 27.39 0.43
N ARG A 260 10.60 28.43 1.25
CA ARG A 260 9.50 29.23 1.82
C ARG A 260 8.54 29.76 0.76
N TRP A 261 9.03 30.06 -0.45
CA TRP A 261 8.19 30.51 -1.56
C TRP A 261 7.17 29.46 -2.04
N ALA A 262 7.41 28.16 -1.80
CA ALA A 262 6.55 27.07 -2.25
C ALA A 262 5.34 26.85 -1.32
N VAL A 263 5.38 27.42 -0.12
CA VAL A 263 4.33 27.34 0.88
C VAL A 263 3.83 28.74 1.20
N GLY A 264 2.52 28.98 1.04
CA GLY A 264 1.92 30.27 1.39
C GLY A 264 2.06 30.59 2.89
N SER A 265 1.48 31.71 3.32
CA SER A 265 1.51 32.22 4.71
C SER A 265 0.76 31.36 5.75
N SER A 266 0.51 30.08 5.48
CA SER A 266 -0.15 29.15 6.39
C SER A 266 0.75 28.84 7.60
N GLU A 267 0.24 29.17 8.78
CA GLU A 267 0.94 29.01 10.06
C GLU A 267 1.30 27.52 10.32
N GLY A 268 2.54 27.29 10.77
CA GLY A 268 3.05 25.94 11.08
C GLY A 268 3.32 25.02 9.89
N ARG A 269 3.23 25.49 8.64
CA ARG A 269 3.56 24.65 7.46
C ARG A 269 5.07 24.49 7.25
N MET A 270 5.85 25.48 7.67
CA MET A 270 7.32 25.40 7.65
C MET A 270 7.83 24.23 8.51
N GLU A 271 7.20 23.98 9.66
CA GLU A 271 7.60 22.90 10.58
C GLU A 271 7.01 21.55 10.18
N ARG A 272 5.73 21.52 9.78
CA ARG A 272 5.01 20.25 9.46
C ARG A 272 5.29 19.70 8.07
N GLY A 273 5.74 20.53 7.13
CA GLY A 273 5.94 20.13 5.74
C GLY A 273 4.64 19.99 4.95
N GLY A 274 4.57 19.00 4.07
CA GLY A 274 3.41 18.70 3.22
C GLY A 274 3.69 18.80 1.73
N ILE A 275 2.67 19.09 0.92
CA ILE A 275 2.77 19.13 -0.55
C ILE A 275 2.63 20.55 -1.07
N GLY A 276 3.57 21.00 -1.90
CA GLY A 276 3.48 22.20 -2.73
C GLY A 276 3.15 21.89 -4.18
N THR A 277 2.63 22.87 -4.91
CA THR A 277 2.45 22.74 -6.37
C THR A 277 2.85 24.02 -7.06
N GLN A 278 3.81 23.90 -7.97
CA GLN A 278 4.26 24.98 -8.85
C GLN A 278 3.77 24.71 -10.27
N ARG A 279 3.08 25.67 -10.87
CA ARG A 279 2.46 25.60 -12.20
C ARG A 279 2.96 26.78 -13.02
N MET A 280 3.45 26.49 -14.21
CA MET A 280 3.97 27.51 -15.11
C MET A 280 3.83 27.09 -16.56
N THR A 281 4.02 28.03 -17.49
CA THR A 281 4.15 27.70 -18.91
C THR A 281 5.48 26.97 -19.14
N VAL A 282 5.60 26.29 -20.28
CA VAL A 282 6.86 25.63 -20.65
C VAL A 282 8.00 26.63 -20.81
N ASP A 283 7.76 27.80 -21.43
CA ASP A 283 8.79 28.84 -21.55
C ASP A 283 9.28 29.31 -20.17
N THR A 284 8.36 29.59 -19.24
CA THR A 284 8.72 29.98 -17.86
C THR A 284 9.48 28.88 -17.12
N TRP A 285 9.18 27.61 -17.39
CA TRP A 285 9.92 26.49 -16.82
C TRP A 285 11.34 26.40 -17.37
N LEU A 286 11.53 26.60 -18.67
CA LEU A 286 12.87 26.65 -19.28
C LEU A 286 13.72 27.77 -18.68
N ASP A 287 13.13 28.95 -18.45
CA ASP A 287 13.83 30.05 -17.78
C ASP A 287 14.14 29.71 -16.30
N ALA A 288 13.25 28.97 -15.64
CA ALA A 288 13.45 28.56 -14.24
C ALA A 288 14.61 27.57 -14.10
N ILE A 289 14.69 26.54 -14.94
CA ILE A 289 15.77 25.54 -14.87
C ILE A 289 17.14 26.13 -15.17
N GLU A 290 17.23 27.15 -16.03
CA GLU A 290 18.48 27.87 -16.28
C GLU A 290 18.93 28.69 -15.08
N ARG A 291 17.99 29.34 -14.38
CA ARG A 291 18.32 30.02 -13.12
C ARG A 291 18.72 29.04 -12.02
N GLU A 292 18.09 27.87 -11.97
CA GLU A 292 18.42 26.79 -11.03
C GLU A 292 19.82 26.23 -11.31
N GLU A 293 20.18 26.06 -12.58
CA GLU A 293 21.51 25.62 -12.97
C GLU A 293 22.57 26.69 -12.69
N ALA A 294 22.28 27.95 -13.03
CA ALA A 294 23.19 29.07 -12.79
C ALA A 294 23.42 29.37 -11.30
N SER A 295 22.45 29.10 -10.43
CA SER A 295 22.61 29.29 -8.99
C SER A 295 23.56 28.26 -8.37
N GLY A 296 23.71 27.09 -9.00
CA GLY A 296 24.55 25.99 -8.51
C GLY A 296 24.09 25.38 -7.19
N THR A 297 22.93 25.76 -6.65
CA THR A 297 22.45 25.28 -5.35
C THR A 297 21.88 23.86 -5.41
N GLY A 298 21.49 23.41 -6.61
CA GLY A 298 20.77 22.14 -6.80
C GLY A 298 19.32 22.18 -6.33
N HIS A 299 18.81 23.34 -5.92
CA HIS A 299 17.44 23.53 -5.45
C HIS A 299 16.53 24.09 -6.54
N VAL A 300 15.25 23.75 -6.46
CA VAL A 300 14.19 24.30 -7.30
C VAL A 300 13.83 25.70 -6.80
N GLY A 301 13.76 26.66 -7.71
CA GLY A 301 13.47 28.06 -7.41
C GLY A 301 12.03 28.47 -7.75
N PRO A 302 11.60 29.67 -7.36
CA PRO A 302 10.32 30.22 -7.77
C PRO A 302 10.28 30.50 -9.29
N THR A 303 9.07 30.58 -9.85
CA THR A 303 8.86 30.80 -11.29
C THR A 303 9.34 32.19 -11.74
N GLY A 304 9.49 33.14 -10.83
CA GLY A 304 9.84 34.54 -11.10
C GLY A 304 8.65 35.42 -11.54
N VAL A 305 7.60 34.79 -12.09
CA VAL A 305 6.38 35.46 -12.57
C VAL A 305 5.13 35.09 -11.76
N GLY A 306 5.28 34.32 -10.69
CA GLY A 306 4.16 33.81 -9.91
C GLY A 306 3.65 32.45 -10.39
N ASN A 307 2.85 31.81 -9.56
CA ASN A 307 2.35 30.45 -9.77
C ASN A 307 1.02 30.50 -10.53
N LEU A 308 0.88 29.77 -11.63
CA LEU A 308 -0.37 29.80 -12.40
C LEU A 308 -1.55 29.18 -11.60
N PRO A 309 -2.76 29.75 -11.70
CA PRO A 309 -3.95 29.10 -11.15
C PRO A 309 -4.26 27.81 -11.92
N ARG A 310 -5.10 26.94 -11.35
CA ARG A 310 -5.56 25.76 -12.08
C ARG A 310 -6.42 26.20 -13.29
N PRO A 311 -6.14 25.75 -14.52
CA PRO A 311 -6.94 26.09 -15.69
C PRO A 311 -8.41 25.67 -15.53
N ARG A 312 -9.33 26.48 -16.06
CA ARG A 312 -10.78 26.22 -15.98
C ARG A 312 -11.17 24.95 -16.73
N GLU A 313 -10.50 24.69 -17.85
CA GLU A 313 -10.64 23.51 -18.71
C GLU A 313 -10.28 22.20 -18.00
N ARG A 314 -9.58 22.28 -16.85
CA ARG A 314 -9.28 21.16 -15.95
C ARG A 314 -10.03 21.25 -14.61
N GLY A 315 -11.26 21.75 -14.66
CA GLY A 315 -12.18 21.80 -13.53
C GLY A 315 -12.04 23.04 -12.64
N GLY A 316 -11.08 23.92 -12.93
CA GLY A 316 -10.84 25.13 -12.14
C GLY A 316 -10.53 24.84 -10.67
N CYS A 317 -10.20 25.90 -9.93
CA CYS A 317 -10.08 25.81 -8.48
C CYS A 317 -10.25 27.21 -7.91
N ASP A 318 -11.17 27.35 -6.95
CA ASP A 318 -11.44 28.59 -6.23
C ASP A 318 -10.92 28.52 -4.79
N CYS A 319 -9.94 27.65 -4.53
CA CYS A 319 -9.23 27.68 -3.26
C CYS A 319 -8.45 29.00 -3.12
N GLU A 320 -8.21 29.42 -1.89
CA GLU A 320 -7.53 30.68 -1.57
C GLU A 320 -6.23 30.89 -2.38
N VAL A 321 -5.42 29.83 -2.51
CA VAL A 321 -4.17 29.87 -3.28
C VAL A 321 -4.42 30.13 -4.77
N CYS A 322 -5.42 29.48 -5.38
CA CYS A 322 -5.71 29.68 -6.80
C CYS A 322 -6.35 31.05 -7.06
N THR A 323 -7.11 31.59 -6.09
CA THR A 323 -7.66 32.95 -6.14
C THR A 323 -6.55 33.99 -6.02
N GLN A 324 -5.65 33.85 -5.05
CA GLN A 324 -4.48 34.73 -4.88
C GLN A 324 -3.59 34.72 -6.13
N ASN A 325 -3.33 33.55 -6.70
CA ASN A 325 -2.58 33.40 -7.95
C ASN A 325 -3.25 34.13 -9.11
N ARG A 326 -4.59 34.04 -9.25
CA ARG A 326 -5.33 34.74 -10.30
C ARG A 326 -5.18 36.25 -10.17
N HIS A 327 -5.36 36.80 -8.97
CA HIS A 327 -5.16 38.23 -8.70
C HIS A 327 -3.71 38.68 -8.89
N ALA A 328 -2.73 37.81 -8.60
CA ALA A 328 -1.32 38.12 -8.85
C ALA A 328 -1.02 38.22 -10.36
N MET A 329 -1.57 37.32 -11.17
CA MET A 329 -1.44 37.36 -12.62
C MET A 329 -2.15 38.57 -13.24
N GLU A 330 -3.37 38.91 -12.78
CA GLU A 330 -4.12 40.08 -13.26
C GLU A 330 -3.37 41.40 -13.00
N ARG A 331 -2.66 41.51 -11.88
CA ARG A 331 -1.82 42.68 -11.54
C ARG A 331 -0.54 42.81 -12.35
N GLN A 332 -0.06 41.74 -12.99
CA GLN A 332 1.13 41.78 -13.86
C GLN A 332 0.80 42.17 -15.31
N VAL A 333 -0.47 42.10 -15.69
CA VAL A 333 -0.96 42.40 -17.05
C VAL A 333 -1.54 43.83 -17.17
N ALA A 334 -1.86 44.46 -16.04
CA ALA A 334 -2.34 45.85 -15.94
C ALA A 334 -1.19 46.85 -15.83
#